data_AF-A0A2E6EJX0-F1
#
_entry.id   AF-A0A2E6EJX0-F1
#
_cell.length_a   1.000
_cell.length_b   1.000
_cell.length_c   1.000
_cell.angle_alpha   90.00
_cell.angle_beta   90.00
_cell.angle_gamma   90.00
#
_symmetry.space_group_name_H-M   'P 1'
#
loop_
_entity.id
_entity.type
_entity.pdbx_description
1 polymer ?
#
loop_
_entity_poly.entity_id
_entity_poly.type
_entity_poly.pdbx_seq_one_letter_code
_entity_poly.pdbx_strand_id
1 'polypeptide(L)'
;MSVRLLLCCSLLLPTLLCGCDAGEFNFAGRVYDGASGDRLSGYSIFAEYWQTVTQGDVDDNGRYTVGGIPQTADQGNDFSIIIQAEGYRSFMSHNSMPTVEGAEGRTENLYYDAYLFPEGLLSPAVTFDINLSLTDAEAEGLIRLEPRSSSFLYDDSSEPAGVDDGDYGSQLWSNDEDLQFRSVTKPFSGGEVTFDEGELVYGVSYDVTVFDVDGYGPIEASYTAGVQGHQSWTLEPSGFTELALVFASTDLGLWSADGSAVLTFNQPIEFFGSERLEEYEEALDDGSSIVSADADDDGERNILFNDLTPDDDSDVVQERGTAMVIEENRLLLSWSSAGLEESDADDPIEAINYGGFADINLVSARGPITNRSSLSELLGSGTLTVEMVP
;
A
#
# COMPACT_ATOMS: atom_id res chain seq x y z
N MET A 1 36.31 -73.02 -59.58
CA MET A 1 35.69 -72.19 -60.63
C MET A 1 34.17 -72.37 -60.50
N SER A 2 33.50 -71.43 -59.85
CA SER A 2 32.06 -71.19 -59.94
C SER A 2 31.75 -69.91 -59.18
N VAL A 3 31.35 -68.90 -59.95
CA VAL A 3 31.01 -67.54 -59.50
C VAL A 3 29.54 -67.55 -59.07
N ARG A 4 29.24 -66.99 -57.89
CA ARG A 4 27.89 -66.52 -57.55
C ARG A 4 27.94 -65.02 -57.29
N LEU A 5 27.40 -64.29 -58.25
CA LEU A 5 27.15 -62.86 -58.28
C LEU A 5 25.90 -62.60 -57.41
N LEU A 6 26.04 -61.87 -56.31
CA LEU A 6 24.90 -61.36 -55.53
C LEU A 6 24.66 -59.91 -55.96
N LEU A 7 23.56 -59.71 -56.69
CA LEU A 7 23.09 -58.41 -57.17
C LEU A 7 22.33 -57.74 -56.02
N CYS A 8 22.94 -56.73 -55.39
CA CYS A 8 22.26 -55.90 -54.39
C CYS A 8 21.56 -54.74 -55.13
N CYS A 9 20.25 -54.88 -55.34
CA CYS A 9 19.39 -53.76 -55.76
C CYS A 9 19.14 -52.85 -54.55
N SER A 10 19.92 -51.78 -54.45
CA SER A 10 19.62 -50.63 -53.58
C SER A 10 18.45 -49.83 -54.17
N LEU A 11 17.26 -50.02 -53.58
CA LEU A 11 16.11 -49.14 -53.74
C LEU A 11 16.43 -47.78 -53.14
N LEU A 12 16.73 -46.80 -54.00
CA LEU A 12 16.67 -45.37 -53.69
C LEU A 12 15.19 -44.97 -53.65
N LEU A 13 14.60 -44.92 -52.45
CA LEU A 13 13.40 -44.10 -52.23
C LEU A 13 13.87 -42.64 -52.08
N PRO A 14 13.43 -41.72 -52.94
CA PRO A 14 13.56 -40.30 -52.63
C PRO A 14 12.55 -40.01 -51.52
N THR A 15 13.04 -39.80 -50.30
CA THR A 15 12.28 -39.06 -49.29
C THR A 15 12.08 -37.65 -49.83
N LEU A 16 10.96 -37.44 -50.52
CA LEU A 16 10.36 -36.13 -50.71
C LEU A 16 10.04 -35.61 -49.31
N LEU A 17 11.03 -34.97 -48.67
CA LEU A 17 10.78 -34.02 -47.61
C LEU A 17 9.95 -32.93 -48.27
N CYS A 18 8.64 -32.94 -48.00
CA CYS A 18 7.78 -31.83 -48.29
C CYS A 18 8.36 -30.67 -47.48
N GLY A 19 9.13 -29.79 -48.13
CA GLY A 19 9.63 -28.57 -47.52
C GLY A 19 8.43 -27.67 -47.32
N CYS A 20 7.77 -27.79 -46.17
CA CYS A 20 6.96 -26.70 -45.66
C CYS A 20 7.94 -25.53 -45.46
N ASP A 21 7.74 -24.47 -46.23
CA ASP A 21 8.49 -23.22 -46.06
C ASP A 21 8.09 -22.68 -44.69
N ALA A 22 8.95 -22.87 -43.68
CA ALA A 22 8.69 -22.30 -42.37
C ALA A 22 8.83 -20.78 -42.50
N GLY A 23 7.88 -20.04 -41.94
CA GLY A 23 8.05 -18.59 -41.82
C GLY A 23 9.28 -18.25 -40.96
N GLU A 24 9.70 -17.00 -40.97
CA GLU A 24 10.84 -16.53 -40.16
C GLU A 24 10.53 -15.18 -39.51
N PHE A 25 10.99 -14.98 -38.28
CA PHE A 25 11.00 -13.68 -37.64
C PHE A 25 12.37 -13.01 -37.78
N ASN A 26 12.32 -11.74 -38.17
CA ASN A 26 13.44 -10.82 -38.13
C ASN A 26 13.10 -9.67 -37.18
N PHE A 27 14.08 -9.30 -36.37
CA PHE A 27 14.03 -8.20 -35.44
C PHE A 27 15.04 -7.14 -35.87
N ALA A 28 14.60 -5.89 -35.91
CA ALA A 28 15.47 -4.75 -36.17
C ALA A 28 15.31 -3.73 -35.06
N GLY A 29 16.27 -2.83 -34.91
CA GLY A 29 16.22 -1.94 -33.75
C GLY A 29 17.40 -1.03 -33.57
N ARG A 30 17.44 -0.34 -32.44
CA ARG A 30 18.60 0.43 -31.98
C ARG A 30 18.93 0.11 -30.54
N VAL A 31 20.20 0.24 -30.21
CA VAL A 31 20.69 0.15 -28.84
C VAL A 31 21.17 1.52 -28.38
N TYR A 32 20.75 1.91 -27.18
CA TYR A 32 21.09 3.20 -26.58
C TYR A 32 21.83 2.99 -25.27
N ASP A 33 22.62 3.98 -24.90
CA ASP A 33 23.10 4.17 -23.53
C ASP A 33 21.90 4.61 -22.69
N GLY A 34 21.52 3.80 -21.71
CA GLY A 34 20.40 4.06 -20.82
C GLY A 34 20.60 5.26 -19.90
N ALA A 35 21.83 5.75 -19.72
CA ALA A 35 22.12 6.92 -18.88
C ALA A 35 22.13 8.23 -19.68
N SER A 36 22.75 8.24 -20.87
CA SER A 36 22.86 9.44 -21.70
C SER A 36 21.77 9.58 -22.77
N GLY A 37 21.14 8.46 -23.16
CA GLY A 37 20.23 8.38 -24.31
C GLY A 37 20.94 8.37 -25.67
N ASP A 38 22.26 8.37 -25.69
CA ASP A 38 23.04 8.34 -26.93
C ASP A 38 22.99 6.94 -27.57
N ARG A 39 23.11 6.88 -28.90
CA ARG A 39 23.15 5.61 -29.62
C ARG A 39 24.50 4.91 -29.39
N LEU A 40 24.44 3.63 -29.09
CA LEU A 40 25.63 2.79 -29.00
C LEU A 40 25.98 2.21 -30.36
N SER A 41 27.27 2.12 -30.65
CA SER A 41 27.81 1.35 -31.76
C SER A 41 28.94 0.45 -31.24
N GLY A 42 29.36 -0.54 -32.04
CA GLY A 42 30.44 -1.46 -31.66
C GLY A 42 30.05 -2.55 -30.65
N TYR A 43 28.76 -2.86 -30.53
CA TYR A 43 28.25 -4.00 -29.74
C TYR A 43 27.98 -5.22 -30.65
N SER A 44 27.76 -6.39 -30.03
CA SER A 44 27.26 -7.59 -30.70
C SER A 44 25.87 -7.95 -30.18
N ILE A 45 24.99 -8.41 -31.07
CA ILE A 45 23.66 -8.92 -30.72
C ILE A 45 23.51 -10.34 -31.24
N PHE A 46 22.85 -11.18 -30.44
CA PHE A 46 22.59 -12.58 -30.74
C PHE A 46 21.13 -12.91 -30.44
N ALA A 47 20.55 -13.77 -31.26
CA ALA A 47 19.33 -14.49 -30.92
C ALA A 47 19.69 -15.94 -30.62
N GLU A 48 19.35 -16.41 -29.43
CA GLU A 48 19.51 -17.80 -29.04
C GLU A 48 18.13 -18.46 -28.94
N TYR A 49 17.95 -19.58 -29.63
CA TYR A 49 16.73 -20.37 -29.54
C TYR A 49 17.10 -21.85 -29.68
N TRP A 50 16.57 -22.67 -28.77
CA TRP A 50 16.88 -24.10 -28.64
C TRP A 50 18.38 -24.39 -28.43
N GLN A 51 19.12 -24.65 -29.52
CA GLN A 51 20.57 -24.92 -29.56
C GLN A 51 21.24 -24.13 -30.68
N THR A 52 20.51 -23.17 -31.26
CA THR A 52 20.95 -22.34 -32.36
C THR A 52 21.22 -20.94 -31.84
N VAL A 53 22.37 -20.40 -32.19
CA VAL A 53 22.72 -19.01 -31.95
C VAL A 53 22.87 -18.34 -33.30
N THR A 54 22.05 -17.33 -33.56
CA THR A 54 22.17 -16.47 -34.73
C THR A 54 22.76 -15.13 -34.31
N GLN A 55 23.91 -14.79 -34.88
CA GLN A 55 24.49 -13.46 -34.72
C GLN A 55 23.77 -12.47 -35.63
N GLY A 56 23.40 -11.30 -35.09
CA GLY A 56 22.85 -10.20 -35.87
C GLY A 56 23.94 -9.27 -36.42
N ASP A 57 23.52 -8.40 -37.34
CA ASP A 57 24.34 -7.33 -37.91
C ASP A 57 24.08 -6.02 -37.16
N VAL A 58 25.13 -5.24 -36.92
CA VAL A 58 25.08 -3.91 -36.29
C VAL A 58 25.80 -2.91 -37.17
N ASP A 59 25.14 -1.81 -37.54
CA ASP A 59 25.74 -0.75 -38.35
C ASP A 59 26.45 0.34 -37.51
N ASP A 60 27.22 1.21 -38.19
CA ASP A 60 27.96 2.30 -37.55
C ASP A 60 27.05 3.32 -36.82
N ASN A 61 25.74 3.32 -37.09
CA ASN A 61 24.76 4.18 -36.45
C ASN A 61 24.04 3.49 -35.27
N GLY A 62 24.47 2.29 -34.88
CA GLY A 62 23.91 1.56 -33.76
C GLY A 62 22.60 0.83 -34.06
N ARG A 63 22.23 0.72 -35.34
CA ARG A 63 21.06 -0.05 -35.75
C ARG A 63 21.44 -1.51 -35.86
N TYR A 64 20.62 -2.39 -35.30
CA TYR A 64 20.79 -3.82 -35.48
C TYR A 64 19.72 -4.43 -36.38
N THR A 65 20.06 -5.60 -36.93
CA THR A 65 19.13 -6.59 -37.48
C THR A 65 19.56 -7.99 -37.04
N VAL A 66 18.68 -8.74 -36.41
CA VAL A 66 18.89 -10.14 -36.01
C VAL A 66 17.66 -10.94 -36.42
N GLY A 67 17.83 -12.10 -37.04
CA GLY A 67 16.70 -12.75 -37.69
C GLY A 67 16.97 -14.17 -38.16
N GLY A 68 16.12 -14.65 -39.06
CA GLY A 68 16.11 -16.06 -39.47
C GLY A 68 15.70 -17.00 -38.34
N ILE A 69 14.84 -16.52 -37.44
CA ILE A 69 14.33 -17.32 -36.32
C ILE A 69 13.07 -18.04 -36.82
N PRO A 70 13.08 -19.39 -36.93
CA PRO A 70 12.00 -20.12 -37.59
C PRO A 70 10.69 -20.00 -36.83
N GLN A 71 9.63 -19.63 -37.54
CA GLN A 71 8.26 -19.70 -37.05
C GLN A 71 7.78 -21.14 -37.17
N THR A 72 7.87 -21.92 -36.10
CA THR A 72 7.33 -23.27 -36.08
C THR A 72 5.90 -23.26 -35.58
N ALA A 73 4.94 -23.58 -36.47
CA ALA A 73 3.49 -23.53 -36.20
C ALA A 73 3.03 -24.39 -35.01
N ASP A 74 3.82 -25.40 -34.62
CA ASP A 74 3.45 -26.38 -33.59
C ASP A 74 4.23 -26.23 -32.27
N GLN A 75 5.23 -25.35 -32.20
CA GLN A 75 6.06 -25.12 -31.02
C GLN A 75 6.42 -23.64 -30.97
N GLY A 76 5.72 -22.86 -30.14
CA GLY A 76 6.13 -21.49 -29.81
C GLY A 76 7.50 -21.56 -29.15
N ASN A 77 8.55 -21.33 -29.92
CA ASN A 77 9.91 -21.44 -29.43
C ASN A 77 10.25 -20.16 -28.69
N ASP A 78 10.44 -20.28 -27.39
CA ASP A 78 11.05 -19.21 -26.61
C ASP A 78 12.46 -18.94 -27.17
N PHE A 79 12.83 -17.67 -27.21
CA PHE A 79 14.12 -17.22 -27.67
C PHE A 79 14.66 -16.15 -26.74
N SER A 80 15.98 -16.03 -26.69
CA SER A 80 16.66 -14.98 -25.95
C SER A 80 17.35 -14.01 -26.90
N ILE A 81 17.21 -12.73 -26.63
CA ILE A 81 18.04 -11.68 -27.25
C ILE A 81 19.15 -11.34 -26.28
N ILE A 82 20.39 -11.50 -26.72
CA ILE A 82 21.58 -11.22 -25.92
C ILE A 82 22.35 -10.08 -26.59
N ILE A 83 22.66 -9.03 -25.83
CA ILE A 83 23.47 -7.91 -26.32
C ILE A 83 24.75 -7.83 -25.50
N GLN A 84 25.89 -7.78 -26.18
CA GLN A 84 27.21 -7.68 -25.56
C GLN A 84 27.89 -6.39 -26.03
N ALA A 85 28.16 -5.50 -25.09
CA ALA A 85 28.91 -4.27 -25.32
C ALA A 85 29.95 -4.08 -24.21
N GLU A 86 31.22 -3.86 -24.58
CA GLU A 86 32.29 -3.66 -23.59
C GLU A 86 32.03 -2.39 -22.76
N GLY A 87 32.13 -2.51 -21.43
CA GLY A 87 31.87 -1.41 -20.50
C GLY A 87 30.40 -1.18 -20.16
N TYR A 88 29.50 -2.06 -20.60
CA TYR A 88 28.07 -2.06 -20.24
C TYR A 88 27.69 -3.36 -19.52
N ARG A 89 26.65 -3.28 -18.68
CA ARG A 89 26.11 -4.46 -17.98
C ARG A 89 25.63 -5.52 -18.97
N SER A 90 25.57 -6.78 -18.52
CA SER A 90 24.96 -7.87 -19.29
C SER A 90 23.52 -7.53 -19.66
N PHE A 91 23.15 -7.89 -20.89
CA PHE A 91 21.79 -7.75 -21.39
C PHE A 91 21.31 -9.08 -21.96
N MET A 92 20.22 -9.58 -21.39
CA MET A 92 19.52 -10.75 -21.89
C MET A 92 18.02 -10.56 -21.72
N SER A 93 17.26 -10.75 -22.79
CA SER A 93 15.80 -10.68 -22.82
C SER A 93 15.24 -12.03 -23.21
N HIS A 94 14.45 -12.69 -22.35
CA HIS A 94 13.72 -13.91 -22.72
C HIS A 94 12.35 -13.56 -23.27
N ASN A 95 12.02 -14.12 -24.42
CA ASN A 95 10.85 -13.76 -25.19
C ASN A 95 10.11 -15.01 -25.64
N SER A 96 8.80 -14.99 -25.51
CA SER A 96 7.94 -15.97 -26.16
C SER A 96 7.80 -15.60 -27.64
N MET A 97 7.71 -16.61 -28.50
CA MET A 97 7.45 -16.35 -29.91
C MET A 97 6.02 -15.84 -30.11
N PRO A 98 5.81 -14.72 -30.82
CA PRO A 98 4.47 -14.25 -31.10
C PRO A 98 3.73 -15.27 -31.98
N THR A 99 2.54 -15.66 -31.55
CA THR A 99 1.68 -16.55 -32.33
C THR A 99 0.98 -15.70 -33.41
N VAL A 100 1.41 -15.83 -34.65
CA VAL A 100 0.79 -15.13 -35.79
C VAL A 100 -0.04 -16.12 -36.59
N GLU A 101 -1.37 -15.98 -36.53
CA GLU A 101 -2.30 -16.82 -37.30
C GLU A 101 -2.09 -16.63 -38.81
N GLY A 102 -1.86 -17.72 -39.55
CA GLY A 102 -1.69 -17.67 -41.02
C GLY A 102 -0.32 -17.22 -41.53
N ALA A 103 0.72 -17.27 -40.69
CA ALA A 103 2.07 -16.84 -41.05
C ALA A 103 2.97 -17.95 -41.65
N GLU A 104 2.42 -19.13 -41.94
CA GLU A 104 3.14 -20.19 -42.66
C GLU A 104 3.79 -19.66 -43.95
N GLY A 105 5.11 -19.82 -44.08
CA GLY A 105 5.89 -19.36 -45.22
C GLY A 105 6.05 -17.84 -45.36
N ARG A 106 5.81 -17.06 -44.29
CA ARG A 106 6.00 -15.60 -44.28
C ARG A 106 7.18 -15.17 -43.43
N THR A 107 7.88 -14.14 -43.89
CA THR A 107 8.89 -13.45 -43.10
C THR A 107 8.26 -12.23 -42.43
N GLU A 108 8.19 -12.24 -41.10
CA GLU A 108 7.72 -11.12 -40.30
C GLU A 108 8.91 -10.28 -39.83
N ASN A 109 8.76 -8.96 -39.86
CA ASN A 109 9.79 -8.03 -39.42
C ASN A 109 9.23 -7.16 -38.29
N LEU A 110 9.86 -7.25 -37.12
CA LEU A 110 9.45 -6.51 -35.92
C LEU A 110 10.55 -5.53 -35.51
N TYR A 111 10.19 -4.46 -34.82
CA TYR A 111 11.11 -3.36 -34.51
C TYR A 111 11.19 -3.13 -33.01
N TYR A 112 12.36 -3.36 -32.42
CA TYR A 112 12.59 -3.26 -31.00
C TYR A 112 13.80 -2.40 -30.63
N ASP A 113 13.68 -1.55 -29.62
CA ASP A 113 14.84 -0.84 -29.08
C ASP A 113 15.36 -1.53 -27.80
N ALA A 114 16.60 -1.25 -27.42
CA ALA A 114 17.18 -1.69 -26.15
C ALA A 114 18.01 -0.57 -25.50
N TYR A 115 18.05 -0.58 -24.18
CA TYR A 115 18.90 0.30 -23.38
C TYR A 115 19.91 -0.53 -22.61
N LEU A 116 21.19 -0.18 -22.76
CA LEU A 116 22.29 -0.74 -21.97
C LEU A 116 22.78 0.31 -20.99
N PHE A 117 23.06 -0.12 -19.76
CA PHE A 117 23.61 0.77 -18.74
C PHE A 117 25.11 0.52 -18.56
N PRO A 118 25.95 1.56 -18.46
CA PRO A 118 27.38 1.41 -18.23
C PRO A 118 27.68 0.60 -16.95
N GLU A 119 28.73 -0.21 -16.99
CA GLU A 119 29.24 -0.89 -15.80
C GLU A 119 29.72 0.13 -14.76
N GLY A 120 29.40 -0.12 -13.48
CA GLY A 120 29.83 0.74 -12.38
C GLY A 120 29.10 2.08 -12.29
N LEU A 121 28.09 2.34 -13.13
CA LEU A 121 27.19 3.48 -12.94
C LEU A 121 26.38 3.28 -11.66
N LEU A 122 26.63 4.13 -10.67
CA LEU A 122 25.91 4.11 -9.40
C LEU A 122 24.57 4.83 -9.56
N SER A 123 23.52 4.27 -8.96
CA SER A 123 22.28 5.05 -8.78
C SER A 123 22.56 6.18 -7.80
N PRO A 124 22.10 7.41 -8.07
CA PRO A 124 22.10 8.46 -7.05
C PRO A 124 21.29 8.02 -5.82
N ALA A 125 21.59 8.62 -4.68
CA ALA A 125 20.78 8.44 -3.48
C ALA A 125 19.33 8.92 -3.72
N VAL A 126 18.36 8.24 -3.12
CA VAL A 126 16.94 8.57 -3.24
C VAL A 126 16.27 8.48 -1.88
N THR A 127 15.33 9.39 -1.65
CA THR A 127 14.47 9.43 -0.46
C THR A 127 13.03 9.14 -0.85
N PHE A 128 12.36 8.34 -0.04
CA PHE A 128 10.93 8.06 -0.11
C PHE A 128 10.26 8.65 1.14
N ASP A 129 9.28 9.52 0.91
CA ASP A 129 8.42 10.07 1.95
C ASP A 129 7.17 9.18 2.07
N ILE A 130 6.92 8.70 3.28
CA ILE A 130 5.80 7.83 3.63
C ILE A 130 4.89 8.60 4.59
N ASN A 131 3.79 9.09 4.04
CA ASN A 131 2.79 9.86 4.78
C ASN A 131 1.64 8.96 5.23
N LEU A 132 1.00 9.32 6.33
CA LEU A 132 -0.25 8.71 6.78
C LEU A 132 -1.40 9.66 6.46
N SER A 133 -2.45 9.19 5.77
CA SER A 133 -3.52 10.09 5.30
C SER A 133 -4.30 10.77 6.43
N LEU A 134 -4.28 10.20 7.64
CA LEU A 134 -5.25 10.48 8.71
C LEU A 134 -4.62 10.79 10.08
N THR A 135 -3.31 11.04 10.15
CA THR A 135 -2.61 11.40 11.39
C THR A 135 -1.37 12.24 11.10
N ASP A 136 -1.01 13.12 12.05
CA ASP A 136 0.27 13.83 12.06
C ASP A 136 1.39 12.98 12.68
N ALA A 137 1.07 11.76 13.14
CA ALA A 137 2.06 10.80 13.58
C ALA A 137 2.98 10.43 12.42
N GLU A 138 4.27 10.34 12.72
CA GLU A 138 5.27 9.94 11.76
C GLU A 138 5.14 8.44 11.46
N ALA A 139 5.17 8.06 10.18
CA ALA A 139 5.09 6.65 9.80
C ALA A 139 6.37 5.89 10.19
N GLU A 140 6.20 4.67 10.70
CA GLU A 140 7.28 3.72 10.99
C GLU A 140 6.91 2.37 10.40
N GLY A 141 7.86 1.69 9.77
CA GLY A 141 7.64 0.39 9.15
C GLY A 141 8.80 -0.08 8.28
N LEU A 142 8.48 -0.88 7.26
CA LEU A 142 9.45 -1.45 6.32
C LEU A 142 9.10 -1.05 4.88
N ILE A 143 10.13 -0.74 4.10
CA ILE A 143 10.05 -0.62 2.64
C ILE A 143 10.88 -1.75 2.02
N ARG A 144 10.34 -2.40 0.99
CA ARG A 144 11.05 -3.41 0.19
C ARG A 144 10.99 -3.02 -1.28
N LEU A 145 12.14 -3.05 -1.94
CA LEU A 145 12.29 -2.88 -3.38
C LEU A 145 12.81 -4.17 -3.97
N GLU A 146 12.03 -4.79 -4.85
CA GLU A 146 12.37 -6.03 -5.54
C GLU A 146 12.56 -5.75 -7.02
N PRO A 147 13.72 -6.07 -7.63
CA PRO A 147 13.88 -5.89 -9.06
C PRO A 147 12.79 -6.61 -9.84
N ARG A 148 12.20 -5.91 -10.81
CA ARG A 148 11.18 -6.44 -11.70
C ARG A 148 11.70 -6.45 -13.13
N SER A 149 11.52 -7.58 -13.80
CA SER A 149 11.49 -7.64 -15.27
C SER A 149 10.05 -7.67 -15.75
N SER A 150 9.75 -6.97 -16.82
CA SER A 150 8.60 -7.28 -17.68
C SER A 150 8.96 -8.46 -18.61
N SER A 151 9.34 -9.62 -18.05
CA SER A 151 9.60 -10.82 -18.85
C SER A 151 8.27 -11.39 -19.33
N PHE A 152 8.03 -11.35 -20.64
CA PHE A 152 6.77 -11.78 -21.28
C PHE A 152 6.52 -13.30 -21.22
N LEU A 153 7.46 -14.09 -20.71
CA LEU A 153 7.23 -15.53 -20.45
C LEU A 153 6.08 -15.79 -19.46
N TYR A 154 5.62 -14.77 -18.73
CA TYR A 154 4.59 -14.86 -17.70
C TYR A 154 3.39 -13.92 -17.88
N ASP A 155 3.35 -13.12 -18.95
CA ASP A 155 2.21 -12.25 -19.27
C ASP A 155 1.33 -12.94 -20.32
N ASP A 156 0.09 -13.26 -19.96
CA ASP A 156 -0.89 -14.05 -20.73
C ASP A 156 -1.48 -13.25 -21.92
N SER A 157 -0.93 -12.07 -22.24
CA SER A 157 -1.37 -11.22 -23.34
C SER A 157 -0.54 -11.48 -24.61
N SER A 158 -1.23 -11.86 -25.69
CA SER A 158 -0.65 -12.29 -26.97
C SER A 158 -0.09 -11.16 -27.84
N GLU A 159 0.38 -10.07 -27.24
CA GLU A 159 0.96 -8.95 -27.99
C GLU A 159 2.46 -9.19 -28.21
N PRO A 160 3.00 -8.86 -29.41
CA PRO A 160 4.43 -8.99 -29.66
C PRO A 160 5.19 -8.22 -28.58
N ALA A 161 6.25 -8.82 -28.02
CA ALA A 161 7.03 -8.28 -26.90
C ALA A 161 7.25 -6.76 -27.03
N GLY A 162 7.29 -6.02 -25.93
CA GLY A 162 7.52 -4.57 -25.98
C GLY A 162 6.75 -3.82 -24.89
N VAL A 163 7.40 -2.88 -24.23
CA VAL A 163 6.73 -1.96 -23.30
C VAL A 163 5.98 -0.89 -24.12
N ASP A 164 4.67 -0.73 -23.90
CA ASP A 164 3.88 0.37 -24.49
C ASP A 164 4.40 1.74 -24.01
N ASP A 165 4.90 2.58 -24.93
CA ASP A 165 5.38 3.94 -24.64
C ASP A 165 4.27 5.01 -24.65
N GLY A 166 3.02 4.59 -24.83
CA GLY A 166 1.82 5.42 -24.74
C GLY A 166 1.42 6.15 -26.02
N ASP A 167 2.34 6.46 -26.95
CA ASP A 167 2.03 7.26 -28.15
C ASP A 167 2.36 6.57 -29.48
N TYR A 168 3.30 5.60 -29.53
CA TYR A 168 3.74 4.99 -30.80
C TYR A 168 3.99 3.48 -30.80
N GLY A 169 3.70 2.76 -29.71
CA GLY A 169 3.80 1.29 -29.67
C GLY A 169 5.22 0.79 -29.98
N SER A 170 6.24 1.44 -29.42
CA SER A 170 7.63 1.05 -29.64
C SER A 170 8.00 -0.17 -28.79
N GLN A 171 8.44 -1.23 -29.45
CA GLN A 171 8.62 -2.53 -28.80
C GLN A 171 9.95 -2.54 -28.03
N LEU A 172 9.97 -2.25 -26.72
CA LEU A 172 11.23 -2.27 -25.96
C LEU A 172 11.62 -3.69 -25.51
N TRP A 173 12.88 -4.09 -25.71
CA TRP A 173 13.41 -5.31 -25.06
C TRP A 173 13.56 -5.09 -23.56
N SER A 174 13.00 -5.99 -22.75
CA SER A 174 13.23 -6.06 -21.31
C SER A 174 14.58 -6.72 -21.00
N ASN A 175 15.30 -6.21 -20.01
CA ASN A 175 16.54 -6.83 -19.56
C ASN A 175 16.28 -7.73 -18.34
N ASP A 176 16.21 -9.04 -18.55
CA ASP A 176 15.98 -10.01 -17.49
C ASP A 176 17.22 -10.20 -16.59
N GLU A 177 18.40 -9.79 -17.03
CA GLU A 177 19.60 -9.76 -16.16
C GLU A 177 19.42 -8.83 -14.96
N ASP A 178 18.53 -7.82 -15.07
CA ASP A 178 18.24 -6.94 -13.95
C ASP A 178 17.53 -7.68 -12.79
N LEU A 179 16.91 -8.84 -13.03
CA LEU A 179 16.36 -9.70 -11.96
C LEU A 179 17.44 -10.33 -11.07
N GLN A 180 18.68 -10.39 -11.53
CA GLN A 180 19.77 -10.98 -10.74
C GLN A 180 20.22 -10.06 -9.60
N PHE A 181 19.82 -8.78 -9.63
CA PHE A 181 20.09 -7.87 -8.54
C PHE A 181 19.31 -8.26 -7.28
N ARG A 182 19.86 -7.90 -6.12
CA ARG A 182 19.22 -8.22 -4.85
C ARG A 182 18.04 -7.30 -4.59
N SER A 183 16.97 -7.85 -4.02
CA SER A 183 15.98 -7.03 -3.33
C SER A 183 16.62 -6.31 -2.14
N VAL A 184 16.18 -5.09 -1.87
CA VAL A 184 16.62 -4.30 -0.72
C VAL A 184 15.42 -4.07 0.19
N THR A 185 15.59 -4.30 1.49
CA THR A 185 14.57 -4.00 2.50
C THR A 185 15.19 -3.14 3.58
N LYS A 186 14.56 -2.01 3.89
CA LYS A 186 15.01 -1.10 4.95
C LYS A 186 13.87 -0.77 5.90
N PRO A 187 14.14 -0.69 7.22
CA PRO A 187 13.23 -0.02 8.13
C PRO A 187 13.24 1.48 7.87
N PHE A 188 12.12 2.11 8.19
CA PHE A 188 11.96 3.54 8.15
C PHE A 188 11.22 4.02 9.40
N SER A 189 11.50 5.26 9.78
CA SER A 189 10.92 5.95 10.93
C SER A 189 10.88 7.43 10.60
N GLY A 190 9.95 8.19 11.15
CA GLY A 190 9.85 9.62 10.79
C GLY A 190 9.12 9.86 9.47
N GLY A 191 8.48 8.83 8.90
CA GLY A 191 7.91 8.90 7.55
C GLY A 191 8.95 9.04 6.44
N GLU A 192 10.23 8.77 6.68
CA GLU A 192 11.27 8.95 5.68
C GLU A 192 12.19 7.73 5.60
N VAL A 193 12.56 7.34 4.38
CA VAL A 193 13.62 6.37 4.13
C VAL A 193 14.51 6.78 2.97
N THR A 194 15.82 6.80 3.24
CA THR A 194 16.83 7.10 2.23
C THR A 194 17.61 5.85 1.86
N PHE A 195 17.74 5.62 0.56
CA PHE A 195 18.65 4.64 -0.04
C PHE A 195 19.90 5.36 -0.50
N ASP A 196 21.06 4.88 -0.06
CA ASP A 196 22.33 5.53 -0.34
C ASP A 196 22.73 5.36 -1.82
N GLU A 197 23.68 6.19 -2.28
CA GLU A 197 24.25 6.05 -3.62
C GLU A 197 24.75 4.63 -3.87
N GLY A 198 24.33 4.03 -4.99
CA GLY A 198 24.68 2.66 -5.37
C GLY A 198 24.01 1.55 -4.55
N GLU A 199 23.15 1.88 -3.58
CA GLU A 199 22.36 0.87 -2.86
C GLU A 199 21.33 0.21 -3.79
N LEU A 200 20.76 1.01 -4.70
CA LEU A 200 19.96 0.57 -5.83
C LEU A 200 20.79 0.64 -7.12
N VAL A 201 20.37 -0.11 -8.13
CA VAL A 201 21.06 -0.22 -9.41
C VAL A 201 20.41 0.70 -10.44
N TYR A 202 21.19 1.63 -11.03
CA TYR A 202 20.70 2.61 -12.00
C TYR A 202 19.98 1.93 -13.18
N GLY A 203 18.83 2.46 -13.56
CA GLY A 203 18.03 1.97 -14.69
C GLY A 203 17.20 0.73 -14.40
N VAL A 204 17.37 0.09 -13.23
CA VAL A 204 16.56 -1.07 -12.82
C VAL A 204 15.22 -0.57 -12.28
N SER A 205 14.14 -1.20 -12.75
CA SER A 205 12.79 -1.02 -12.21
C SER A 205 12.55 -1.98 -11.06
N TYR A 206 11.95 -1.47 -9.99
CA TYR A 206 11.63 -2.21 -8.78
C TYR A 206 10.12 -2.19 -8.55
N ASP A 207 9.57 -3.34 -8.15
CA ASP A 207 8.31 -3.36 -7.41
C ASP A 207 8.59 -2.91 -5.98
N VAL A 208 7.83 -1.92 -5.52
CA VAL A 208 8.00 -1.34 -4.19
C VAL A 208 6.84 -1.76 -3.33
N THR A 209 7.14 -2.28 -2.14
CA THR A 209 6.16 -2.60 -1.11
C THR A 209 6.50 -1.85 0.17
N VAL A 210 5.57 -1.03 0.66
CA VAL A 210 5.63 -0.42 1.99
C VAL A 210 4.67 -1.19 2.89
N PHE A 211 5.13 -1.70 4.03
CA PHE A 211 4.36 -2.60 4.89
C PHE A 211 4.83 -2.53 6.35
N ASP A 212 4.13 -3.26 7.21
CA ASP A 212 4.39 -3.30 8.66
C ASP A 212 4.27 -1.92 9.33
N VAL A 213 3.35 -1.10 8.82
CA VAL A 213 2.98 0.20 9.41
C VAL A 213 1.72 -0.02 10.24
N ASP A 214 1.79 0.25 11.55
CA ASP A 214 0.71 -0.09 12.48
C ASP A 214 -0.61 0.59 12.08
N GLY A 215 -1.65 -0.20 11.84
CA GLY A 215 -2.95 0.28 11.38
C GLY A 215 -3.10 0.50 9.87
N TYR A 216 -2.03 0.45 9.09
CA TYR A 216 -2.09 0.78 7.67
C TYR A 216 -1.94 -0.44 6.77
N GLY A 217 -2.64 -0.40 5.63
CA GLY A 217 -2.49 -1.43 4.61
C GLY A 217 -1.17 -1.27 3.86
N PRO A 218 -0.64 -2.34 3.25
CA PRO A 218 0.55 -2.20 2.42
C PRO A 218 0.23 -1.35 1.19
N ILE A 219 1.22 -0.59 0.74
CA ILE A 219 1.20 0.06 -0.58
C ILE A 219 2.10 -0.71 -1.52
N GLU A 220 1.61 -0.93 -2.74
CA GLU A 220 2.37 -1.44 -3.87
C GLU A 220 2.55 -0.31 -4.90
N ALA A 221 3.79 -0.08 -5.31
CA ALA A 221 4.16 0.93 -6.30
C ALA A 221 5.28 0.41 -7.20
N SER A 222 5.69 1.20 -8.18
CA SER A 222 6.88 0.92 -9.00
C SER A 222 7.85 2.09 -8.96
N TYR A 223 9.15 1.78 -9.02
CA TYR A 223 10.22 2.77 -8.99
C TYR A 223 11.41 2.36 -9.87
N THR A 224 11.88 3.24 -10.75
CA THR A 224 13.08 3.04 -11.57
C THR A 224 14.24 3.88 -11.05
N ALA A 225 15.25 3.20 -10.52
CA ALA A 225 16.38 3.83 -9.84
C ALA A 225 17.23 4.70 -10.78
N GLY A 226 17.58 5.90 -10.32
CA GLY A 226 18.40 6.87 -11.06
C GLY A 226 17.71 7.56 -12.24
N VAL A 227 16.48 7.15 -12.58
CA VAL A 227 15.60 7.82 -13.54
C VAL A 227 14.55 8.63 -12.80
N GLN A 228 13.87 8.01 -11.84
CA GLN A 228 12.91 8.68 -10.98
C GLN A 228 13.61 9.27 -9.75
N GLY A 229 13.25 10.50 -9.41
CA GLY A 229 13.76 11.20 -8.23
C GLY A 229 13.02 10.79 -6.95
N HIS A 230 13.06 11.68 -5.97
CA HIS A 230 12.30 11.59 -4.73
C HIS A 230 10.84 11.18 -4.99
N GLN A 231 10.33 10.22 -4.21
CA GLN A 231 8.94 9.76 -4.27
C GLN A 231 8.22 10.05 -2.95
N SER A 232 6.92 10.29 -3.02
CA SER A 232 6.07 10.46 -1.85
C SER A 232 4.80 9.64 -2.00
N TRP A 233 4.51 8.83 -0.99
CA TRP A 233 3.32 7.97 -0.95
C TRP A 233 2.55 8.19 0.33
N THR A 234 1.23 8.06 0.25
CA THR A 234 0.33 8.21 1.41
C THR A 234 -0.38 6.89 1.66
N LEU A 235 -0.18 6.30 2.83
CA LEU A 235 -0.86 5.07 3.22
C LEU A 235 -2.27 5.38 3.69
N GLU A 236 -3.20 4.54 3.24
CA GLU A 236 -4.56 4.51 3.75
C GLU A 236 -4.68 3.47 4.88
N PRO A 237 -5.41 3.80 5.96
CA PRO A 237 -5.63 2.84 7.02
C PRO A 237 -6.33 1.60 6.48
N SER A 238 -5.98 0.42 6.99
CA SER A 238 -6.64 -0.82 6.61
C SER A 238 -7.02 -1.62 7.84
N GLY A 239 -8.13 -2.37 7.75
CA GLY A 239 -8.56 -3.23 8.85
C GLY A 239 -9.17 -2.50 10.05
N PHE A 240 -9.44 -1.21 9.96
CA PHE A 240 -10.15 -0.49 11.02
C PHE A 240 -11.66 -0.60 10.87
N THR A 241 -12.31 -1.00 11.95
CA THR A 241 -13.73 -0.75 12.15
C THR A 241 -13.91 0.65 12.72
N GLU A 242 -14.90 1.39 12.22
CA GLU A 242 -15.33 2.66 12.81
C GLU A 242 -15.58 2.46 14.33
N LEU A 243 -15.21 3.48 15.12
CA LEU A 243 -15.48 3.45 16.55
C LEU A 243 -17.00 3.41 16.75
N ALA A 244 -17.45 2.43 17.52
CA ALA A 244 -18.86 2.24 17.77
C ALA A 244 -19.07 1.90 19.25
N LEU A 245 -20.11 2.51 19.83
CA LEU A 245 -20.62 2.09 21.12
C LEU A 245 -21.29 0.72 20.95
N VAL A 246 -20.90 -0.24 21.77
CA VAL A 246 -21.45 -1.61 21.78
C VAL A 246 -22.43 -1.80 22.92
N PHE A 247 -22.28 -1.04 24.01
CA PHE A 247 -23.10 -1.19 25.20
C PHE A 247 -23.08 0.08 26.06
N ALA A 248 -24.24 0.49 26.58
CA ALA A 248 -24.37 1.43 27.70
C ALA A 248 -25.05 0.74 28.89
N SER A 249 -24.54 0.92 30.11
CA SER A 249 -25.10 0.26 31.31
C SER A 249 -26.56 0.62 31.58
N THR A 250 -26.99 1.82 31.18
CA THR A 250 -28.37 2.30 31.29
C THR A 250 -29.36 1.49 30.45
N ASP A 251 -28.90 0.84 29.37
CA ASP A 251 -29.74 -0.01 28.52
C ASP A 251 -30.28 -1.24 29.27
N LEU A 252 -29.65 -1.60 30.40
CA LEU A 252 -30.13 -2.66 31.28
C LEU A 252 -31.37 -2.25 32.08
N GLY A 253 -31.68 -0.94 32.17
CA GLY A 253 -32.76 -0.42 33.00
C GLY A 253 -32.59 -0.74 34.49
N LEU A 254 -31.34 -0.90 34.96
CA LEU A 254 -31.01 -1.15 36.35
C LEU A 254 -30.74 0.16 37.08
N TRP A 255 -31.19 0.24 38.32
CA TRP A 255 -30.87 1.36 39.21
C TRP A 255 -29.40 1.34 39.63
N SER A 256 -28.81 2.53 39.73
CA SER A 256 -27.46 2.76 40.22
C SER A 256 -27.50 3.29 41.66
N ALA A 257 -26.63 2.77 42.52
CA ALA A 257 -26.56 3.24 43.90
C ALA A 257 -25.77 4.56 44.03
N ASP A 258 -24.93 4.88 43.03
CA ASP A 258 -23.96 5.97 43.05
C ASP A 258 -23.97 6.81 41.77
N GLY A 259 -24.98 6.63 40.91
CA GLY A 259 -25.12 7.36 39.65
C GLY A 259 -24.14 6.93 38.56
N SER A 260 -23.33 5.89 38.78
CA SER A 260 -22.32 5.48 37.79
C SER A 260 -22.91 4.93 36.50
N ALA A 261 -22.25 5.23 35.37
CA ALA A 261 -22.50 4.59 34.09
C ALA A 261 -21.23 4.01 33.46
N VAL A 262 -21.40 2.95 32.68
CA VAL A 262 -20.33 2.32 31.91
C VAL A 262 -20.73 2.23 30.45
N LEU A 263 -19.92 2.84 29.58
CA LEU A 263 -20.03 2.74 28.13
C LEU A 263 -18.91 1.84 27.63
N THR A 264 -19.22 0.87 26.77
CA THR A 264 -18.25 -0.08 26.21
C THR A 264 -18.24 0.02 24.69
N PHE A 265 -17.03 0.08 24.12
CA PHE A 265 -16.80 0.25 22.69
C PHE A 265 -16.25 -1.01 22.04
N ASN A 266 -16.34 -1.08 20.71
CA ASN A 266 -15.89 -2.22 19.90
C ASN A 266 -14.36 -2.39 19.86
N GLN A 267 -13.61 -1.43 20.38
CA GLN A 267 -12.14 -1.40 20.40
C GLN A 267 -11.66 -0.49 21.55
N PRO A 268 -10.37 -0.58 21.97
CA PRO A 268 -9.79 0.36 22.92
C PRO A 268 -9.94 1.80 22.47
N ILE A 269 -10.20 2.71 23.41
CA ILE A 269 -10.46 4.13 23.14
C ILE A 269 -9.46 5.03 23.87
N GLU A 270 -9.32 6.25 23.37
CA GLU A 270 -8.61 7.36 24.01
C GLU A 270 -9.37 8.66 23.80
N PHE A 271 -9.11 9.65 24.67
CA PHE A 271 -9.56 11.02 24.46
C PHE A 271 -8.81 11.62 23.27
N PHE A 272 -9.54 12.33 22.40
CA PHE A 272 -8.91 13.04 21.30
C PHE A 272 -8.13 14.26 21.82
N GLY A 273 -6.80 14.23 21.73
CA GLY A 273 -5.94 15.27 22.30
C GLY A 273 -5.88 15.17 23.81
N SER A 274 -4.93 14.39 24.34
CA SER A 274 -4.77 14.12 25.78
C SER A 274 -4.66 15.38 26.65
N GLU A 275 -4.18 16.47 26.07
CA GLU A 275 -4.08 17.81 26.67
C GLU A 275 -5.43 18.50 26.89
N ARG A 276 -6.52 17.97 26.30
CA ARG A 276 -7.88 18.49 26.40
C ARG A 276 -8.71 17.78 27.47
N LEU A 277 -8.10 16.90 28.27
CA LEU A 277 -8.83 16.13 29.29
C LEU A 277 -9.61 17.06 30.24
N GLU A 278 -8.98 18.14 30.69
CA GLU A 278 -9.62 19.14 31.56
C GLU A 278 -10.84 19.79 30.87
N GLU A 279 -10.76 20.09 29.57
CA GLU A 279 -11.90 20.64 28.80
C GLU A 279 -13.05 19.63 28.66
N TYR A 280 -12.74 18.34 28.55
CA TYR A 280 -13.76 17.30 28.48
C TYR A 280 -14.43 17.09 29.82
N GLU A 281 -13.65 17.05 30.90
CA GLU A 281 -14.17 16.98 32.26
C GLU A 281 -15.11 18.16 32.50
N GLU A 282 -14.70 19.37 32.12
CA GLU A 282 -15.53 20.57 32.24
C GLU A 282 -16.84 20.43 31.47
N ALA A 283 -16.77 20.03 30.19
CA ALA A 283 -17.97 19.85 29.38
C ALA A 283 -18.95 18.82 29.98
N LEU A 284 -18.44 17.72 30.57
CA LEU A 284 -19.26 16.73 31.26
C LEU A 284 -19.98 17.35 32.47
N ASP A 285 -19.24 18.09 33.28
CA ASP A 285 -19.75 18.72 34.50
C ASP A 285 -20.85 19.72 34.17
N ASP A 286 -20.54 20.66 33.28
CA ASP A 286 -21.44 21.69 32.78
C ASP A 286 -22.71 21.14 32.13
N GLY A 287 -22.56 20.03 31.41
CA GLY A 287 -23.66 19.34 30.77
C GLY A 287 -24.51 18.50 31.71
N SER A 288 -24.06 18.25 32.94
CA SER A 288 -24.73 17.34 33.87
C SER A 288 -25.77 18.02 34.74
N SER A 289 -26.84 17.27 35.06
CA SER A 289 -27.93 17.72 35.95
C SER A 289 -28.48 16.57 36.79
N ILE A 290 -29.21 16.91 37.85
CA ILE A 290 -29.90 15.93 38.71
C ILE A 290 -31.42 16.09 38.63
N VAL A 291 -32.13 15.00 38.91
CA VAL A 291 -33.57 14.99 39.17
C VAL A 291 -33.78 14.72 40.65
N SER A 292 -34.28 15.72 41.37
CA SER A 292 -34.65 15.62 42.79
C SER A 292 -35.87 16.50 43.00
N ALA A 293 -37.03 15.90 43.26
CA ALA A 293 -38.25 16.65 43.53
C ALA A 293 -38.38 16.95 45.02
N ASP A 294 -38.91 18.14 45.33
CA ASP A 294 -39.38 18.60 46.65
C ASP A 294 -40.59 17.78 47.08
N ALA A 295 -40.31 16.61 47.67
CA ALA A 295 -41.27 15.56 47.96
C ALA A 295 -42.04 15.80 49.26
N ASP A 296 -41.44 16.53 50.20
CA ASP A 296 -42.04 16.86 51.49
C ASP A 296 -42.63 18.28 51.59
N ASP A 297 -42.44 19.12 50.55
CA ASP A 297 -42.98 20.49 50.39
C ASP A 297 -42.47 21.45 51.48
N ASP A 298 -41.24 21.24 51.97
CA ASP A 298 -40.59 22.12 52.95
C ASP A 298 -39.80 23.28 52.30
N GLY A 299 -39.54 23.17 51.00
CA GLY A 299 -38.86 24.17 50.16
C GLY A 299 -37.34 24.06 50.12
N GLU A 300 -36.74 23.11 50.84
CA GLU A 300 -35.36 22.67 50.69
C GLU A 300 -35.25 21.72 49.48
N ARG A 301 -34.11 21.72 48.78
CA ARG A 301 -33.91 20.91 47.56
C ARG A 301 -32.45 20.53 47.40
N ASN A 302 -32.21 19.40 46.73
CA ASN A 302 -30.88 19.12 46.19
C ASN A 302 -30.58 20.03 44.98
N ILE A 303 -29.51 20.81 45.08
CA ILE A 303 -29.06 21.75 44.05
C ILE A 303 -27.58 21.47 43.77
N LEU A 304 -27.24 21.25 42.50
CA LEU A 304 -25.84 21.15 42.07
C LEU A 304 -25.15 22.50 42.16
N PHE A 305 -23.84 22.50 42.42
CA PHE A 305 -23.02 23.69 42.24
C PHE A 305 -23.23 24.29 40.85
N ASN A 306 -23.40 25.61 40.83
CA ASN A 306 -23.68 26.34 39.62
C ASN A 306 -22.55 27.32 39.33
N ASP A 307 -21.78 27.02 38.28
CA ASP A 307 -20.67 27.81 37.73
C ASP A 307 -21.10 29.17 37.10
N LEU A 308 -22.19 29.78 37.58
CA LEU A 308 -22.64 31.09 37.11
C LEU A 308 -22.08 32.24 37.95
N THR A 309 -21.16 32.01 38.88
CA THR A 309 -20.47 33.10 39.57
C THR A 309 -19.40 33.70 38.66
N PRO A 310 -19.54 34.98 38.22
CA PRO A 310 -18.61 35.62 37.27
C PRO A 310 -17.18 35.83 37.77
N ASP A 311 -16.87 35.38 38.99
CA ASP A 311 -15.58 35.54 39.67
C ASP A 311 -14.85 34.19 39.84
N ASP A 312 -15.43 33.07 39.39
CA ASP A 312 -14.68 31.81 39.27
C ASP A 312 -14.02 31.77 37.88
N ASP A 313 -12.90 32.47 37.75
CA ASP A 313 -12.07 32.49 36.53
C ASP A 313 -11.31 31.15 36.33
N SER A 314 -11.75 30.04 36.95
CA SER A 314 -11.14 28.73 36.79
C SER A 314 -12.02 27.79 35.97
N ASP A 315 -12.03 28.01 34.65
CA ASP A 315 -12.69 27.23 33.59
C ASP A 315 -12.30 25.72 33.54
N VAL A 316 -11.80 25.12 34.63
CA VAL A 316 -11.19 23.78 34.71
C VAL A 316 -11.39 23.09 36.07
N VAL A 317 -12.23 23.60 36.97
CA VAL A 317 -12.49 22.94 38.27
C VAL A 317 -13.81 22.18 38.19
N GLN A 318 -13.76 20.86 38.40
CA GLN A 318 -14.96 20.03 38.53
C GLN A 318 -15.76 20.39 39.78
N GLU A 319 -16.98 20.88 39.60
CA GLU A 319 -17.81 21.42 40.69
C GLU A 319 -19.05 20.57 40.98
N ARG A 320 -19.65 19.96 39.96
CA ARG A 320 -20.90 19.17 40.08
C ARG A 320 -20.63 17.72 40.42
N GLY A 321 -19.40 17.41 40.82
CA GLY A 321 -18.98 16.11 41.33
C GLY A 321 -18.98 15.02 40.28
N THR A 322 -18.92 15.39 39.00
CA THR A 322 -18.78 14.44 37.91
C THR A 322 -17.32 14.01 37.73
N ALA A 323 -17.12 12.85 37.11
CA ALA A 323 -15.80 12.40 36.68
C ALA A 323 -15.95 11.39 35.56
N MET A 324 -14.90 11.29 34.74
CA MET A 324 -14.80 10.27 33.71
C MET A 324 -13.43 9.60 33.67
N VAL A 325 -13.43 8.30 33.37
CA VAL A 325 -12.20 7.51 33.27
C VAL A 325 -12.29 6.55 32.10
N ILE A 326 -11.23 6.47 31.29
CA ILE A 326 -11.09 5.45 30.24
C ILE A 326 -10.32 4.25 30.78
N GLU A 327 -10.90 3.05 30.66
CA GLU A 327 -10.26 1.76 30.92
C GLU A 327 -10.32 0.89 29.67
N GLU A 328 -9.22 0.84 28.91
CA GLU A 328 -9.13 0.13 27.63
C GLU A 328 -10.26 0.54 26.65
N ASN A 329 -11.30 -0.28 26.50
CA ASN A 329 -12.44 -0.04 25.62
C ASN A 329 -13.69 0.44 26.38
N ARG A 330 -13.53 0.94 27.61
CA ARG A 330 -14.64 1.38 28.45
C ARG A 330 -14.45 2.84 28.86
N LEU A 331 -15.54 3.61 28.80
CA LEU A 331 -15.64 4.91 29.45
C LEU A 331 -16.54 4.76 30.67
N LEU A 332 -16.00 5.09 31.84
CA LEU A 332 -16.70 5.09 33.10
C LEU A 332 -17.09 6.53 33.42
N LEU A 333 -18.36 6.76 33.72
CA LEU A 333 -18.88 8.01 34.23
C LEU A 333 -19.28 7.79 35.69
N SER A 334 -18.96 8.73 36.56
CA SER A 334 -19.33 8.67 37.98
C SER A 334 -19.80 10.03 38.47
N TRP A 335 -20.60 10.02 39.52
CA TRP A 335 -21.10 11.22 40.18
C TRP A 335 -20.92 11.09 41.69
N SER A 336 -20.78 12.22 42.38
CA SER A 336 -20.62 12.30 43.82
C SER A 336 -21.48 13.42 44.39
N SER A 337 -22.08 13.18 45.55
CA SER A 337 -22.85 14.19 46.30
C SER A 337 -21.98 15.36 46.79
N ALA A 338 -20.65 15.27 46.67
CA ALA A 338 -19.77 16.41 46.88
C ALA A 338 -20.03 17.56 45.89
N GLY A 339 -20.70 17.28 44.77
CA GLY A 339 -21.11 18.27 43.78
C GLY A 339 -22.40 19.03 44.07
N LEU A 340 -23.01 18.81 45.24
CA LEU A 340 -24.19 19.53 45.68
C LEU A 340 -23.79 20.82 46.42
N GLU A 341 -24.34 21.95 45.99
CA GLU A 341 -24.31 23.22 46.72
C GLU A 341 -25.27 23.17 47.92
N GLU A 342 -26.48 22.69 47.66
CA GLU A 342 -27.51 22.45 48.67
C GLU A 342 -27.89 20.97 48.63
N SER A 343 -28.01 20.36 49.81
CA SER A 343 -28.44 18.97 49.96
C SER A 343 -29.64 18.92 50.89
N ASP A 344 -30.70 18.30 50.40
CA ASP A 344 -31.81 17.86 51.23
C ASP A 344 -31.82 16.32 51.27
N ALA A 345 -31.87 15.79 52.49
CA ALA A 345 -31.83 14.35 52.73
C ALA A 345 -33.23 13.72 52.77
N ASP A 346 -34.28 14.52 52.91
CA ASP A 346 -35.67 14.06 52.88
C ASP A 346 -36.17 13.89 51.43
N ASP A 347 -35.58 14.62 50.47
CA ASP A 347 -35.71 14.42 49.02
C ASP A 347 -34.60 13.54 48.40
N PRO A 348 -34.91 12.33 47.92
CA PRO A 348 -33.92 11.52 47.21
C PRO A 348 -33.64 12.07 45.80
N ILE A 349 -32.38 11.97 45.38
CA ILE A 349 -31.99 12.15 43.98
C ILE A 349 -32.46 10.92 43.20
N GLU A 350 -33.42 11.12 42.30
CA GLU A 350 -34.04 10.06 41.50
C GLU A 350 -33.20 9.67 40.29
N ALA A 351 -32.49 10.64 39.68
CA ALA A 351 -31.66 10.37 38.51
C ALA A 351 -30.53 11.39 38.35
N ILE A 352 -29.44 10.93 37.71
CA ILE A 352 -28.35 11.77 37.20
C ILE A 352 -28.45 11.80 35.67
N ASN A 353 -28.48 12.99 35.07
CA ASN A 353 -28.41 13.17 33.62
C ASN A 353 -27.02 13.67 33.27
N TYR A 354 -26.17 12.80 32.72
CA TYR A 354 -24.89 13.21 32.15
C TYR A 354 -25.10 13.89 30.79
N GLY A 355 -24.37 14.97 30.52
CA GLY A 355 -24.45 15.73 29.27
C GLY A 355 -23.08 16.19 28.76
N GLY A 356 -23.05 17.22 27.91
CA GLY A 356 -21.80 17.76 27.35
C GLY A 356 -21.14 16.88 26.27
N PHE A 357 -21.81 15.80 25.87
CA PHE A 357 -21.24 14.76 25.02
C PHE A 357 -20.90 15.20 23.59
N ALA A 358 -21.38 16.36 23.14
CA ALA A 358 -21.01 16.91 21.84
C ALA A 358 -19.56 17.40 21.81
N ASP A 359 -19.04 17.84 22.96
CA ASP A 359 -17.69 18.41 23.08
C ASP A 359 -16.66 17.36 23.48
N ILE A 360 -17.09 16.26 24.11
CA ILE A 360 -16.24 15.11 24.43
C ILE A 360 -16.01 14.27 23.18
N ASN A 361 -14.77 14.23 22.69
CA ASN A 361 -14.39 13.49 21.49
C ASN A 361 -13.51 12.28 21.82
N LEU A 362 -13.86 11.13 21.23
CA LEU A 362 -13.15 9.87 21.39
C LEU A 362 -12.54 9.42 20.06
N VAL A 363 -11.41 8.72 20.16
CA VAL A 363 -10.77 8.00 19.06
C VAL A 363 -10.47 6.57 19.49
N SER A 364 -10.27 5.67 18.52
CA SER A 364 -9.69 4.36 18.82
C SER A 364 -8.22 4.53 19.18
N ALA A 365 -7.76 3.91 20.27
CA ALA A 365 -6.39 4.02 20.77
C ALA A 365 -5.32 3.60 19.76
N ARG A 366 -5.71 2.80 18.76
CA ARG A 366 -4.83 2.36 17.66
C ARG A 366 -5.38 2.75 16.30
N GLY A 367 -6.48 3.49 16.25
CA GLY A 367 -7.16 3.86 15.02
C GLY A 367 -6.68 5.20 14.47
N PRO A 368 -7.03 5.50 13.22
CA PRO A 368 -6.75 6.80 12.65
C PRO A 368 -7.50 7.88 13.42
N ILE A 369 -6.85 9.03 13.62
CA ILE A 369 -7.40 10.17 14.35
C ILE A 369 -8.68 10.71 13.69
N THR A 370 -8.81 10.53 12.37
CA THR A 370 -10.02 10.93 11.63
C THR A 370 -11.25 10.07 11.93
N ASN A 371 -11.11 8.94 12.63
CA ASN A 371 -12.25 8.22 13.22
C ASN A 371 -12.70 8.86 14.55
N ARG A 372 -12.35 10.14 14.77
CA ARG A 372 -12.91 10.96 15.82
C ARG A 372 -14.44 10.92 15.74
N SER A 373 -15.06 10.65 16.86
CA SER A 373 -16.49 10.80 17.02
C SER A 373 -16.77 11.48 18.35
N SER A 374 -17.73 12.38 18.36
CA SER A 374 -18.24 12.88 19.63
C SER A 374 -18.93 11.75 20.38
N LEU A 375 -18.92 11.82 21.71
CA LEU A 375 -19.64 10.85 22.53
C LEU A 375 -21.15 10.90 22.22
N SER A 376 -21.67 12.06 21.84
CA SER A 376 -23.07 12.24 21.46
C SER A 376 -23.45 11.48 20.18
N GLU A 377 -22.55 11.44 19.19
CA GLU A 377 -22.74 10.67 17.96
C GLU A 377 -22.69 9.16 18.23
N LEU A 378 -21.74 8.72 19.06
CA LEU A 378 -21.58 7.30 19.42
C LEU A 378 -22.77 6.77 20.23
N LEU A 379 -23.32 7.58 21.13
CA LEU A 379 -24.53 7.28 21.90
C LEU A 379 -25.81 7.42 21.08
N GLY A 380 -25.81 8.27 20.04
CA GLY A 380 -27.02 8.72 19.35
C GLY A 380 -27.90 9.65 20.20
N SER A 381 -27.36 10.22 21.27
CA SER A 381 -28.03 11.11 22.23
C SER A 381 -27.04 12.12 22.81
N GLY A 382 -27.49 13.35 23.09
CA GLY A 382 -26.69 14.37 23.77
C GLY A 382 -26.62 14.19 25.29
N THR A 383 -27.42 13.28 25.86
CA THR A 383 -27.47 13.01 27.30
C THR A 383 -27.62 11.51 27.59
N LEU A 384 -27.21 11.11 28.79
CA LEU A 384 -27.35 9.76 29.35
C LEU A 384 -27.97 9.85 30.74
N THR A 385 -29.16 9.28 30.93
CA THR A 385 -29.85 9.27 32.22
C THR A 385 -29.55 7.98 32.98
N VAL A 386 -29.06 8.13 34.22
CA VAL A 386 -28.85 7.05 35.17
C VAL A 386 -29.87 7.17 36.29
N GLU A 387 -30.80 6.21 36.34
CA GLU A 387 -31.79 6.10 37.41
C GLU A 387 -31.10 5.66 38.71
N MET A 388 -31.39 6.34 39.81
CA MET A 388 -30.85 6.04 41.13
C MET A 388 -31.70 4.99 41.84
N VAL A 389 -31.12 4.31 42.82
CA VAL A 389 -31.88 3.45 43.73
C VAL A 389 -32.81 4.36 44.57
N PRO A 390 -34.13 4.09 44.57
CA PRO A 390 -35.10 4.89 45.31
C PRO A 390 -35.05 4.70 46.83
#